data_AF-A0A086YZZ2-F1
#
_entry.id   AF-A0A086YZZ2-F1
#
_cell.length_a   1.000
_cell.length_b   1.000
_cell.length_c   1.000
_cell.angle_alpha   90.00
_cell.angle_beta   90.00
_cell.angle_gamma   90.00
#
_symmetry.space_group_name_H-M   'P 1'
#
loop_
_entity.id
_entity.type
_entity.pdbx_description
1 polymer ?
#
loop_
_entity_poly.entity_id
_entity_poly.type
_entity_poly.pdbx_seq_one_letter_code
_entity_poly.pdbx_strand_id
1 'polypeptide(L)'
;MNANAFAPTVQAAPEAQAPNLSAETLARAMLTYCIDSPDALLYAALLGAGSACALLEALEAPPARAVNETTATSATGAMSARQTAPARAQGNLDGMFISGSARWGHRASQRDVGKFHRAVAQWRTRLADLAGLGVHELERRFSGGGAYWIIGPDHPCWPAQLGDLALRSDWAPPLCLWGRGDPAALVSCPRPIAIVGSRSCNAYGRFVARHVGLKAAESGHLVVSGGAMGADANAHWGALAATRPYGPRPGRTVAVFAGGLGHMGPRSNQRLFRAIENQGGALISELCPDTIPEARRFLLRNRIIAALAHSVVVAQARHRSGALNTASWAAELGREVYAAPGSIDNPENTGCNRLIHEGKAMILISATDLSDVCHAAHDPCLPESPGKRDRQSTPAPAPPAPANQRDRTQGKERWEEPQAALEMAGSRSRTGKQTGDGSGAQASIPEEPTQPTDDQARLVKAIRACQARGIEASCENIAALLAHRQGSDGPPSIQTVMQTAGSMELLGLITIVGGVLAPVSRRKTKG
;
A
#
# COMPACT_ATOMS: atom_id res chain seq x y z
N MET A 1 -68.00 -12.05 -0.77
CA MET A 1 -66.98 -11.31 -1.53
C MET A 1 -65.77 -11.15 -0.62
N ASN A 2 -64.81 -12.06 -0.73
CA ASN A 2 -63.62 -12.09 0.14
C ASN A 2 -62.50 -11.27 -0.50
N ALA A 3 -62.04 -10.25 0.22
CA ALA A 3 -60.82 -9.54 -0.05
C ALA A 3 -59.66 -10.30 0.61
N ASN A 4 -58.85 -11.00 -0.17
CA ASN A 4 -57.49 -11.35 0.24
C ASN A 4 -56.61 -11.73 -0.95
N ALA A 5 -55.32 -11.42 -0.78
CA ALA A 5 -54.15 -11.90 -1.53
C ALA A 5 -53.86 -11.26 -2.91
N PHE A 6 -52.92 -10.31 -2.91
CA PHE A 6 -51.77 -10.30 -3.82
C PHE A 6 -50.65 -9.44 -3.20
N ALA A 7 -49.87 -10.05 -2.30
CA ALA A 7 -48.56 -9.53 -1.92
C ALA A 7 -47.51 -10.18 -2.83
N PRO A 8 -46.60 -9.44 -3.48
CA PRO A 8 -45.57 -10.04 -4.30
C PRO A 8 -44.57 -10.76 -3.40
N THR A 9 -44.44 -12.07 -3.60
CA THR A 9 -43.40 -12.90 -2.98
C THR A 9 -42.06 -12.41 -3.51
N VAL A 10 -41.27 -11.76 -2.65
CA VAL A 10 -39.85 -11.50 -2.92
C VAL A 10 -39.16 -12.86 -2.98
N GLN A 11 -38.88 -13.33 -4.19
CA GLN A 11 -37.99 -14.48 -4.38
C GLN A 11 -36.64 -14.09 -3.80
N ALA A 12 -36.20 -14.83 -2.77
CA ALA A 12 -34.83 -14.78 -2.29
C ALA A 12 -33.89 -15.01 -3.49
N ALA A 13 -32.86 -14.16 -3.62
CA ALA A 13 -31.80 -14.39 -4.59
C ALA A 13 -31.23 -15.81 -4.37
N PRO A 14 -30.89 -16.55 -5.44
CA PRO A 14 -30.28 -17.87 -5.29
C PRO A 14 -29.05 -17.73 -4.40
N GLU A 15 -28.94 -18.60 -3.39
CA GLU A 15 -27.76 -18.66 -2.51
C GLU A 15 -26.52 -18.76 -3.41
N ALA A 16 -25.72 -17.68 -3.44
CA ALA A 16 -24.49 -17.68 -4.21
C ALA A 16 -23.59 -18.77 -3.63
N GLN A 17 -23.30 -19.80 -4.41
CA GLN A 17 -22.34 -20.84 -4.03
C GLN A 17 -21.02 -20.15 -3.69
N ALA A 18 -20.48 -20.47 -2.52
CA ALA A 18 -19.19 -19.94 -2.10
C ALA A 18 -18.15 -20.29 -3.18
N PRO A 19 -17.23 -19.36 -3.52
CA PRO A 19 -16.19 -19.64 -4.49
C PRO A 19 -15.36 -20.83 -3.99
N ASN A 20 -15.07 -21.79 -4.88
CA ASN A 20 -14.17 -22.91 -4.60
C ASN A 20 -12.73 -22.36 -4.57
N LEU A 21 -12.24 -22.01 -3.38
CA LEU A 21 -10.92 -21.39 -3.23
C LEU A 21 -9.84 -22.48 -3.22
N SER A 22 -8.68 -22.18 -3.80
CA SER A 22 -7.52 -23.05 -3.59
C SER A 22 -7.16 -23.08 -2.10
N ALA A 23 -6.69 -24.23 -1.61
CA ALA A 23 -6.26 -24.35 -0.21
C ALA A 23 -5.21 -23.27 0.14
N GLU A 24 -4.33 -22.94 -0.81
CA GLU A 24 -3.32 -21.88 -0.67
C GLU A 24 -3.98 -20.49 -0.54
N THR A 25 -4.98 -20.16 -1.35
CA THR A 25 -5.71 -18.89 -1.25
C THR A 25 -6.51 -18.79 0.06
N LEU A 26 -7.16 -19.88 0.49
CA LEU A 26 -7.87 -19.91 1.76
C LEU A 26 -6.92 -19.72 2.95
N ALA A 27 -5.77 -20.40 2.95
CA ALA A 27 -4.75 -20.22 3.98
C ALA A 27 -4.23 -18.77 4.01
N ARG A 28 -4.03 -18.13 2.84
CA ARG A 28 -3.66 -16.71 2.75
C ARG A 28 -4.72 -15.78 3.34
N ALA A 29 -6.01 -16.07 3.09
CA ALA A 29 -7.10 -15.32 3.70
C ALA A 29 -7.12 -15.44 5.23
N MET A 30 -6.89 -16.65 5.76
CA MET A 30 -6.76 -16.89 7.21
C MET A 30 -5.56 -16.15 7.80
N LEU A 31 -4.38 -16.25 7.18
CA LEU A 31 -3.19 -15.54 7.62
C LEU A 31 -3.39 -14.01 7.60
N THR A 32 -4.13 -13.51 6.62
CA THR A 32 -4.47 -12.08 6.52
C THR A 32 -5.41 -11.65 7.65
N TYR A 33 -6.39 -12.49 8.03
CA TYR A 33 -7.27 -12.23 9.18
C TYR A 33 -6.49 -12.08 10.49
N CYS A 34 -5.37 -12.80 10.61
CA CYS A 34 -4.56 -12.81 11.82
C CYS A 34 -3.62 -11.61 11.95
N ILE A 35 -3.45 -10.82 10.89
CA ILE A 35 -2.67 -9.59 10.90
C ILE A 35 -3.59 -8.38 10.84
N ASP A 36 -3.14 -7.28 11.43
CA ASP A 36 -3.92 -6.02 11.48
C ASP A 36 -3.59 -5.06 10.32
N SER A 37 -2.41 -5.25 9.75
CA SER A 37 -1.84 -4.50 8.64
C SER A 37 -0.80 -5.39 7.96
N PRO A 38 -0.29 -5.02 6.77
CA PRO A 38 0.80 -5.74 6.12
C PRO A 38 1.96 -5.96 7.11
N ASP A 39 2.32 -7.22 7.34
CA ASP A 39 3.26 -7.63 8.41
C ASP A 39 4.48 -8.30 7.79
N ALA A 40 5.62 -7.61 7.87
CA ALA A 40 6.89 -8.12 7.36
C ALA A 40 7.34 -9.40 8.07
N LEU A 41 7.06 -9.56 9.37
CA LEU A 41 7.45 -10.77 10.10
C LEU A 41 6.67 -11.99 9.58
N LEU A 42 5.38 -11.81 9.31
CA LEU A 42 4.55 -12.85 8.73
C LEU A 42 5.00 -13.19 7.31
N TYR A 43 5.27 -12.18 6.48
CA TYR A 43 5.74 -12.39 5.11
C TYR A 43 7.10 -13.09 5.05
N ALA A 44 8.04 -12.71 5.94
CA ALA A 44 9.30 -13.42 6.09
C ALA A 44 9.07 -14.90 6.44
N ALA A 45 8.23 -15.19 7.44
CA ALA A 45 7.90 -16.58 7.78
C ALA A 45 7.25 -17.34 6.61
N LEU A 46 6.39 -16.69 5.84
CA LEU A 46 5.75 -17.27 4.64
C LEU A 46 6.78 -17.65 3.57
N LEU A 47 7.77 -16.78 3.31
CA LEU A 47 8.86 -17.06 2.38
C LEU A 47 9.70 -18.27 2.80
N GLY A 48 9.90 -18.47 4.11
CA GLY A 48 10.62 -19.62 4.63
C GLY A 48 9.81 -20.91 4.62
N ALA A 49 8.50 -20.82 4.91
CA ALA A 49 7.57 -21.95 4.86
C ALA A 49 7.36 -22.48 3.43
N GLY A 50 7.43 -21.60 2.42
CA GLY A 50 7.26 -21.95 1.01
C GLY A 50 5.82 -22.03 0.54
N SER A 51 4.85 -22.14 1.45
CA SER A 51 3.41 -22.05 1.18
C SER A 51 2.66 -21.49 2.38
N ALA A 52 1.49 -20.89 2.13
CA ALA A 52 0.62 -20.41 3.20
C ALA A 52 0.05 -21.55 4.02
N CYS A 53 -0.27 -22.69 3.38
CA CYS A 53 -0.71 -23.90 4.08
C CYS A 53 0.32 -24.38 5.11
N ALA A 54 1.61 -24.44 4.75
CA ALA A 54 2.66 -24.92 5.65
C ALA A 54 2.87 -23.96 6.85
N LEU A 55 2.81 -22.65 6.61
CA LEU A 55 2.90 -21.68 7.70
C LEU A 55 1.70 -21.76 8.64
N LEU A 56 0.49 -21.90 8.08
CA LEU A 56 -0.73 -22.01 8.87
C LEU A 56 -0.72 -23.27 9.75
N GLU A 57 -0.33 -24.42 9.19
CA GLU A 57 -0.18 -25.67 9.96
C GLU A 57 0.80 -25.52 11.14
N ALA A 58 1.93 -24.83 10.90
CA ALA A 58 2.90 -24.55 11.97
C ALA A 58 2.35 -23.59 13.05
N LEU A 59 1.49 -22.64 12.67
CA LEU A 59 0.84 -21.74 13.62
C LEU A 59 -0.23 -22.43 14.45
N GLU A 60 -1.00 -23.35 13.87
CA GLU A 60 -2.05 -24.12 14.56
C GLU A 60 -1.50 -25.21 15.49
N ALA A 61 -0.24 -25.65 15.28
CA ALA A 61 0.42 -26.61 16.16
C ALA A 61 0.49 -26.09 17.62
N PRO A 62 0.14 -26.93 18.62
CA PRO A 62 0.02 -26.50 20.00
C PRO A 62 1.34 -25.97 20.58
N PRO A 63 1.33 -24.81 21.29
CA PRO A 63 2.51 -24.25 21.92
C PRO A 63 2.98 -25.12 23.11
N ALA A 64 4.21 -24.88 23.57
CA ALA A 64 4.74 -25.58 24.74
C ALA A 64 3.95 -25.17 25.96
N ARG A 65 3.14 -26.09 26.50
CA ARG A 65 2.71 -25.94 27.88
C ARG A 65 3.96 -25.86 28.73
N ALA A 66 4.13 -24.74 29.44
CA ALA A 66 5.08 -24.66 30.53
C ALA A 66 4.72 -25.79 31.50
N VAL A 67 5.59 -26.78 31.59
CA VAL A 67 5.50 -27.77 32.65
C VAL A 67 5.73 -26.98 33.93
N ASN A 68 4.70 -26.84 34.77
CA ASN A 68 4.91 -26.35 36.13
C ASN A 68 5.89 -27.31 36.80
N GLU A 69 7.11 -26.82 37.08
CA GLU A 69 8.08 -27.50 37.92
C GLU A 69 7.53 -27.61 39.34
N THR A 70 6.79 -28.68 39.59
CA THR A 70 6.48 -29.13 40.95
C THR A 70 6.24 -30.63 40.93
N THR A 71 7.24 -31.39 40.48
CA THR A 71 7.47 -32.82 40.77
C THR A 71 8.71 -33.29 40.01
N ALA A 72 9.88 -32.82 40.44
CA ALA A 72 11.15 -33.43 40.05
C ALA A 72 11.70 -34.22 41.24
N THR A 73 11.26 -35.47 41.39
CA THR A 73 12.01 -36.50 42.10
C THR A 73 12.52 -37.50 41.09
N SER A 74 13.85 -37.47 40.91
CA SER A 74 14.75 -38.59 40.60
C SER A 74 14.34 -39.59 39.51
N ALA A 75 14.97 -39.49 38.34
CA ALA A 75 15.53 -40.66 37.65
C ALA A 75 16.58 -40.22 36.63
N THR A 76 17.82 -40.64 36.87
CA THR A 76 18.99 -40.55 36.00
C THR A 76 18.91 -41.59 34.88
N GLY A 77 19.25 -41.21 33.64
CA GLY A 77 19.61 -42.17 32.59
C GLY A 77 19.14 -41.82 31.17
N ALA A 78 20.11 -41.71 30.24
CA ALA A 78 19.98 -41.65 28.77
C ALA A 78 19.56 -40.31 28.12
N MET A 79 20.53 -39.40 27.95
CA MET A 79 20.44 -38.23 27.08
C MET A 79 20.57 -38.62 25.60
N SER A 80 19.47 -39.03 24.97
CA SER A 80 19.21 -38.74 23.55
C SER A 80 18.12 -37.68 23.51
N ALA A 81 18.48 -36.46 23.12
CA ALA A 81 17.63 -35.27 23.16
C ALA A 81 16.39 -35.40 22.25
N ARG A 82 15.35 -36.11 22.71
CA ARG A 82 14.00 -35.96 22.18
C ARG A 82 13.46 -34.62 22.68
N GLN A 83 13.70 -33.56 21.91
CA GLN A 83 12.97 -32.30 22.08
C GLN A 83 11.46 -32.59 22.16
N THR A 84 10.78 -31.99 23.14
CA THR A 84 9.32 -32.15 23.31
C THR A 84 8.59 -31.62 22.07
N ALA A 85 7.47 -32.23 21.69
CA ALA A 85 6.66 -31.83 20.52
C ALA A 85 6.45 -30.30 20.38
N PRO A 86 6.19 -29.55 21.46
CA PRO A 86 6.01 -28.12 21.31
C PRO A 86 7.31 -27.28 21.21
N ALA A 87 8.43 -27.75 21.75
CA ALA A 87 9.74 -27.12 21.47
C ALA A 87 10.11 -27.26 19.98
N ARG A 88 9.67 -28.37 19.35
CA ARG A 88 9.80 -28.58 17.91
C ARG A 88 8.89 -27.66 17.09
N ALA A 89 7.65 -27.42 17.54
CA ALA A 89 6.72 -26.52 16.84
C ALA A 89 7.23 -25.07 16.82
N GLN A 90 7.72 -24.56 17.95
CA GLN A 90 8.34 -23.23 17.99
C GLN A 90 9.66 -23.20 17.20
N GLY A 91 10.49 -24.23 17.31
CA GLY A 91 11.72 -24.35 16.51
C GLY A 91 11.47 -24.38 15.00
N ASN A 92 10.34 -24.95 14.56
CA ASN A 92 9.93 -24.95 13.16
C ASN A 92 9.56 -23.54 12.68
N LEU A 93 8.73 -22.81 13.43
CA LEU A 93 8.37 -21.42 13.11
C LEU A 93 9.59 -20.49 13.09
N ASP A 94 10.51 -20.65 14.04
CA ASP A 94 11.75 -19.89 14.08
C ASP A 94 12.62 -20.20 12.86
N GLY A 95 12.70 -21.48 12.47
CA GLY A 95 13.39 -21.91 11.26
C GLY A 95 12.78 -21.32 9.99
N MET A 96 11.45 -21.30 9.87
CA MET A 96 10.73 -20.64 8.76
C MET A 96 11.05 -19.14 8.72
N PHE A 97 10.93 -18.44 9.84
CA PHE A 97 11.22 -17.00 9.90
C PHE A 97 12.68 -16.68 9.54
N ILE A 98 13.65 -17.39 10.13
CA ILE A 98 15.08 -17.15 9.88
C ILE A 98 15.45 -17.44 8.42
N SER A 99 14.98 -18.57 7.89
CA SER A 99 15.20 -18.96 6.48
C SER A 99 14.56 -17.94 5.53
N GLY A 100 13.34 -17.53 5.82
CA GLY A 100 12.60 -16.59 5.00
C GLY A 100 13.16 -15.16 5.04
N SER A 101 13.58 -14.66 6.21
CA SER A 101 14.32 -13.40 6.32
C SER A 101 15.58 -13.43 5.44
N ALA A 102 16.34 -14.53 5.49
CA ALA A 102 17.54 -14.69 4.67
C ALA A 102 17.21 -14.68 3.16
N ARG A 103 16.14 -15.38 2.75
CA ARG A 103 15.64 -15.36 1.36
C ARG A 103 15.19 -13.97 0.92
N TRP A 104 14.63 -13.18 1.84
CA TRP A 104 14.22 -11.81 1.58
C TRP A 104 15.39 -10.82 1.55
N GLY A 105 16.61 -11.27 1.89
CA GLY A 105 17.82 -10.47 1.77
C GLY A 105 18.30 -9.81 3.07
N HIS A 106 17.79 -10.21 4.24
CA HIS A 106 18.30 -9.72 5.53
C HIS A 106 18.51 -10.84 6.56
N ARG A 107 19.51 -10.69 7.43
CA ARG A 107 19.77 -11.64 8.51
C ARG A 107 18.95 -11.27 9.73
N ALA A 108 18.08 -12.18 10.19
CA ALA A 108 17.30 -11.99 11.41
C ALA A 108 18.22 -11.88 12.64
N SER A 109 18.07 -10.82 13.44
CA SER A 109 18.76 -10.70 14.73
C SER A 109 17.99 -11.42 15.84
N GLN A 110 18.63 -11.67 17.00
CA GLN A 110 17.92 -12.19 18.17
C GLN A 110 16.76 -11.28 18.61
N ARG A 111 16.90 -9.96 18.43
CA ARG A 111 15.83 -9.00 18.72
C ARG A 111 14.63 -9.20 17.80
N ASP A 112 14.86 -9.52 16.53
CA ASP A 112 13.80 -9.75 15.56
C ASP A 112 13.10 -11.08 15.81
N VAL A 113 13.83 -12.14 16.17
CA VAL A 113 13.23 -13.40 16.65
C VAL A 113 12.33 -13.15 17.87
N GLY A 114 12.77 -12.34 18.83
CA GLY A 114 11.93 -11.96 19.97
C GLY A 114 10.68 -11.15 19.60
N LYS A 115 10.72 -10.31 18.54
CA LYS A 115 9.53 -9.64 18.00
C LYS A 115 8.60 -10.64 17.32
N PHE A 116 9.17 -11.54 16.52
CA PHE A 116 8.46 -12.61 15.82
C PHE A 116 7.70 -13.49 16.80
N HIS A 117 8.29 -13.91 17.93
CA HIS A 117 7.59 -14.69 18.96
C HIS A 117 6.35 -13.97 19.52
N ARG A 118 6.45 -12.66 19.78
CA ARG A 118 5.29 -11.87 20.23
C ARG A 118 4.22 -11.76 19.15
N ALA A 119 4.63 -11.60 17.90
CA ALA A 119 3.71 -11.55 16.77
C ALA A 119 2.99 -12.89 16.58
N VAL A 120 3.71 -14.02 16.61
CA VAL A 120 3.15 -15.38 16.56
C VAL A 120 2.10 -15.61 17.65
N ALA A 121 2.36 -15.16 18.89
CA ALA A 121 1.38 -15.27 19.97
C ALA A 121 0.09 -14.50 19.64
N GLN A 122 0.20 -13.28 19.11
CA GLN A 122 -0.96 -12.47 18.70
C GLN A 122 -1.71 -13.10 17.51
N TRP A 123 -1.00 -13.61 16.51
CA TRP A 123 -1.61 -14.27 15.36
C TRP A 123 -2.38 -15.53 15.78
N ARG A 124 -1.79 -16.35 16.67
CA ARG A 124 -2.44 -17.53 17.25
C ARG A 124 -3.72 -17.19 18.01
N THR A 125 -3.71 -16.10 18.79
CA THR A 125 -4.92 -15.64 19.49
C THR A 125 -6.04 -15.31 18.51
N ARG A 126 -5.74 -14.66 17.38
CA ARG A 126 -6.74 -14.36 16.35
C ARG A 126 -7.16 -15.60 15.56
N LEU A 127 -6.24 -16.52 15.25
CA LEU A 127 -6.58 -17.79 14.61
C LEU A 127 -7.59 -18.61 15.44
N ALA A 128 -7.55 -18.49 16.77
CA ALA A 128 -8.50 -19.18 17.64
C ALA A 128 -9.96 -18.78 17.36
N ASP A 129 -10.22 -17.57 16.85
CA ASP A 129 -11.58 -17.13 16.44
C ASP A 129 -12.12 -17.88 15.21
N LEU A 130 -11.24 -18.57 14.49
CA LEU A 130 -11.57 -19.40 13.32
C LEU A 130 -11.59 -20.89 13.66
N ALA A 131 -11.15 -21.26 14.87
CA ALA A 131 -11.03 -22.66 15.27
C ALA A 131 -12.39 -23.36 15.27
N GLY A 132 -12.44 -24.57 14.72
CA GLY A 132 -13.66 -25.38 14.62
C GLY A 132 -14.55 -25.06 13.42
N LEU A 133 -14.24 -24.04 12.62
CA LEU A 133 -14.90 -23.81 11.34
C LEU A 133 -14.34 -24.77 10.28
N GLY A 134 -15.24 -25.45 9.55
CA GLY A 134 -14.85 -26.24 8.39
C GLY A 134 -14.49 -25.37 7.19
N VAL A 135 -13.81 -25.96 6.20
CA VAL A 135 -13.35 -25.27 4.97
C VAL A 135 -14.47 -24.45 4.32
N HIS A 136 -15.64 -25.05 4.10
CA HIS A 136 -16.78 -24.35 3.47
C HIS A 136 -17.32 -23.17 4.29
N GLU A 137 -17.24 -23.23 5.62
CA GLU A 137 -17.69 -22.14 6.47
C GLU A 137 -16.67 -20.99 6.45
N LEU A 138 -15.37 -21.31 6.39
CA LEU A 138 -14.31 -20.31 6.18
C LEU A 138 -14.43 -19.63 4.81
N GLU A 139 -14.64 -20.40 3.74
CA GLU A 139 -14.88 -19.88 2.39
C GLU A 139 -16.09 -18.95 2.38
N ARG A 140 -17.22 -19.39 2.96
CA ARG A 140 -18.44 -18.58 3.07
C ARG A 140 -18.19 -17.30 3.86
N ARG A 141 -17.49 -17.38 5.01
CA ARG A 141 -17.18 -16.23 5.85
C ARG A 141 -16.32 -15.21 5.12
N PHE A 142 -15.19 -15.62 4.55
CA PHE A 142 -14.27 -14.68 3.88
C PHE A 142 -14.79 -14.16 2.54
N SER A 143 -15.64 -14.91 1.85
CA SER A 143 -16.31 -14.43 0.62
C SER A 143 -17.56 -13.60 0.90
N GLY A 144 -17.98 -13.42 2.17
CA GLY A 144 -19.22 -12.76 2.51
C GLY A 144 -20.45 -13.46 1.91
N GLY A 145 -20.44 -14.79 1.88
CA GLY A 145 -21.46 -15.62 1.24
C GLY A 145 -21.46 -15.52 -0.29
N GLY A 146 -20.28 -15.38 -0.90
CA GLY A 146 -20.14 -15.20 -2.36
C GLY A 146 -20.25 -13.75 -2.85
N ALA A 147 -20.37 -12.78 -1.95
CA ALA A 147 -20.35 -11.35 -2.29
C ALA A 147 -18.98 -10.86 -2.79
N TYR A 148 -17.90 -11.54 -2.41
CA TYR A 148 -16.52 -11.22 -2.77
C TYR A 148 -15.81 -12.44 -3.35
N TRP A 149 -15.07 -12.25 -4.43
CA TRP A 149 -14.05 -13.21 -4.83
C TRP A 149 -12.77 -12.98 -4.01
N ILE A 150 -11.96 -14.03 -3.88
CA ILE A 150 -10.65 -13.99 -3.24
C ILE A 150 -9.65 -14.63 -4.18
N ILE A 151 -8.53 -13.96 -4.43
CA ILE A 151 -7.45 -14.47 -5.28
C ILE A 151 -6.12 -14.39 -4.56
N GLY A 152 -5.31 -15.44 -4.67
CA GLY A 152 -3.91 -15.48 -4.24
C GLY A 152 -2.94 -15.40 -5.44
N PRO A 153 -1.62 -15.39 -5.19
CA PRO A 153 -0.58 -15.36 -6.23
C PRO A 153 -0.62 -16.49 -7.25
N ASP A 154 -1.28 -17.60 -6.94
CA ASP A 154 -1.50 -18.76 -7.81
C ASP A 154 -2.63 -18.55 -8.83
N HIS A 155 -3.44 -17.50 -8.66
CA HIS A 155 -4.60 -17.25 -9.51
C HIS A 155 -4.21 -16.53 -10.83
N PRO A 156 -4.78 -16.89 -12.01
CA PRO A 156 -4.44 -16.27 -13.30
C PRO A 156 -4.67 -14.75 -13.38
N CYS A 157 -5.63 -14.24 -12.60
CA CYS A 157 -5.90 -12.80 -12.50
C CYS A 157 -5.08 -12.08 -11.40
N TRP A 158 -4.08 -12.74 -10.80
CA TRP A 158 -3.21 -12.08 -9.83
C TRP A 158 -2.26 -11.10 -10.53
N PRO A 159 -2.25 -9.80 -10.16
CA PRO A 159 -1.35 -8.83 -10.76
C PRO A 159 0.07 -9.04 -10.23
N ALA A 160 0.95 -9.59 -11.07
CA ALA A 160 2.33 -9.93 -10.74
C ALA A 160 3.14 -8.72 -10.20
N GLN A 161 2.80 -7.50 -10.63
CA GLN A 161 3.46 -6.26 -10.22
C GLN A 161 3.36 -5.98 -8.71
N LEU A 162 2.40 -6.60 -8.00
CA LEU A 162 2.33 -6.51 -6.53
C LEU A 162 3.54 -7.16 -5.84
N GLY A 163 4.23 -8.08 -6.53
CA GLY A 163 5.47 -8.68 -6.03
C GLY A 163 6.59 -7.67 -5.79
N ASP A 164 6.59 -6.54 -6.53
CA ASP A 164 7.62 -5.49 -6.41
C ASP A 164 7.60 -4.81 -5.02
N LEU A 165 6.48 -4.92 -4.29
CA LEU A 165 6.40 -4.44 -2.91
C LEU A 165 7.36 -5.20 -1.96
N ALA A 166 7.86 -6.36 -2.36
CA ALA A 166 8.87 -7.11 -1.62
C ALA A 166 10.29 -6.52 -1.77
N LEU A 167 10.51 -5.47 -2.58
CA LEU A 167 11.82 -4.80 -2.68
C LEU A 167 12.30 -4.25 -1.33
N ARG A 168 11.37 -3.94 -0.44
CA ARG A 168 11.62 -3.44 0.91
C ARG A 168 11.30 -4.52 1.94
N SER A 169 12.24 -4.82 2.83
CA SER A 169 12.03 -5.82 3.89
C SER A 169 11.22 -5.32 5.09
N ASP A 170 10.84 -4.04 5.11
CA ASP A 170 10.01 -3.43 6.15
C ASP A 170 8.51 -3.35 5.78
N TRP A 171 8.14 -3.73 4.55
CA TRP A 171 6.74 -3.77 4.09
C TRP A 171 6.44 -5.05 3.32
N ALA A 172 5.27 -5.65 3.56
CA ALA A 172 4.88 -6.90 2.92
C ALA A 172 3.97 -6.69 1.70
N PRO A 173 4.15 -7.45 0.60
CA PRO A 173 3.12 -7.59 -0.43
C PRO A 173 1.80 -8.12 0.15
N PRO A 174 0.64 -7.83 -0.50
CA PRO A 174 -0.62 -8.46 -0.14
C PRO A 174 -0.52 -9.99 -0.21
N LEU A 175 -1.04 -10.70 0.79
CA LEU A 175 -1.05 -12.16 0.80
C LEU A 175 -2.07 -12.73 -0.19
N CYS A 176 -3.23 -12.06 -0.26
CA CYS A 176 -4.33 -12.28 -1.19
C CYS A 176 -5.07 -10.95 -1.39
N LEU A 177 -6.03 -10.93 -2.32
CA LEU A 177 -6.93 -9.80 -2.55
C LEU A 177 -8.38 -10.26 -2.46
N TRP A 178 -9.20 -9.46 -1.79
CA TRP A 178 -10.66 -9.52 -1.93
C TRP A 178 -11.09 -8.59 -3.05
N GLY A 179 -12.12 -8.98 -3.78
CA GLY A 179 -12.68 -8.11 -4.79
C GLY A 179 -14.15 -8.33 -5.12
N ARG A 180 -14.71 -7.31 -5.78
CA ARG A 180 -16.01 -7.32 -6.45
C ARG A 180 -15.85 -6.85 -7.89
N GLY A 181 -16.80 -7.20 -8.75
CA GLY A 181 -16.68 -6.99 -10.19
C GLY A 181 -15.83 -8.07 -10.86
N ASP A 182 -15.19 -7.75 -11.97
CA ASP A 182 -14.45 -8.73 -12.79
C ASP A 182 -12.95 -8.78 -12.40
N PRO A 183 -12.44 -9.89 -11.82
CA PRO A 183 -11.02 -10.01 -11.46
C PRO A 183 -10.08 -9.90 -12.66
N ALA A 184 -10.54 -10.24 -13.88
CA ALA A 184 -9.74 -10.09 -15.10
C ALA A 184 -9.35 -8.62 -15.38
N ALA A 185 -10.05 -7.65 -14.79
CA ALA A 185 -9.67 -6.24 -14.88
C ALA A 185 -8.24 -5.99 -14.38
N LEU A 186 -7.78 -6.72 -13.35
CA LEU A 186 -6.45 -6.55 -12.74
C LEU A 186 -5.29 -6.88 -13.68
N VAL A 187 -5.53 -7.73 -14.68
CA VAL A 187 -4.52 -8.19 -15.65
C VAL A 187 -4.85 -7.76 -17.08
N SER A 188 -5.82 -6.85 -17.23
CA SER A 188 -6.32 -6.41 -18.54
C SER A 188 -5.37 -5.47 -19.30
N CYS A 189 -4.30 -4.99 -18.64
CA CYS A 189 -3.32 -4.11 -19.25
C CYS A 189 -1.92 -4.43 -18.70
N PRO A 190 -0.90 -4.59 -19.56
CA PRO A 190 0.46 -4.90 -19.12
C PRO A 190 1.15 -3.74 -18.41
N ARG A 191 0.76 -2.49 -18.72
CA ARG A 191 1.29 -1.27 -18.10
C ARG A 191 0.15 -0.33 -17.69
N PRO A 192 -0.53 -0.61 -16.56
CA PRO A 192 -1.63 0.21 -16.07
C PRO A 192 -1.18 1.61 -15.68
N ILE A 193 -2.12 2.55 -15.66
CA ILE A 193 -1.90 3.91 -15.18
C ILE A 193 -2.63 4.12 -13.85
N ALA A 194 -1.93 4.63 -12.84
CA ALA A 194 -2.59 5.15 -11.64
C ALA A 194 -2.85 6.64 -11.77
N ILE A 195 -4.04 7.09 -11.40
CA ILE A 195 -4.39 8.52 -11.37
C ILE A 195 -4.84 8.87 -9.96
N VAL A 196 -4.13 9.79 -9.32
CA VAL A 196 -4.36 10.17 -7.92
C VAL A 196 -4.36 11.68 -7.74
N GLY A 197 -4.94 12.16 -6.64
CA GLY A 197 -4.89 13.58 -6.32
C GLY A 197 -5.68 13.95 -5.07
N SER A 198 -5.92 15.25 -4.91
CA SER A 198 -6.63 15.79 -3.76
C SER A 198 -8.10 15.34 -3.75
N ARG A 199 -8.60 15.05 -2.54
CA ARG A 199 -10.03 14.77 -2.30
C ARG A 199 -10.91 15.99 -2.52
N SER A 200 -10.32 17.18 -2.43
CA SER A 200 -10.97 18.48 -2.63
C SER A 200 -10.33 19.23 -3.80
N CYS A 201 -9.96 18.53 -4.88
CA CYS A 201 -9.41 19.18 -6.07
C CYS A 201 -10.43 20.15 -6.70
N ASN A 202 -9.94 21.29 -7.20
CA ASN A 202 -10.77 22.30 -7.87
C ASN A 202 -11.17 21.86 -9.29
N ALA A 203 -11.75 22.77 -10.07
CA ALA A 203 -12.16 22.50 -11.45
C ALA A 203 -10.99 22.01 -12.34
N TYR A 204 -9.80 22.59 -12.18
CA TYR A 204 -8.60 22.18 -12.89
C TYR A 204 -8.19 20.74 -12.54
N GLY A 205 -8.05 20.40 -11.26
CA GLY A 205 -7.68 19.05 -10.87
C GLY A 205 -8.72 17.99 -11.27
N ARG A 206 -10.02 18.34 -11.21
CA ARG A 206 -11.10 17.47 -11.73
C ARG A 206 -11.00 17.27 -13.23
N PHE A 207 -10.75 18.34 -13.99
CA PHE A 207 -10.55 18.29 -15.43
C PHE A 207 -9.39 17.35 -15.79
N VAL A 208 -8.21 17.55 -15.17
CA VAL A 208 -7.02 16.73 -15.44
C VAL A 208 -7.31 15.26 -15.14
N ALA A 209 -7.78 14.93 -13.94
CA ALA A 209 -8.02 13.54 -13.56
C ALA A 209 -9.02 12.85 -14.50
N ARG A 210 -10.10 13.54 -14.86
CA ARG A 210 -11.14 13.00 -15.76
C ARG A 210 -10.62 12.79 -17.18
N HIS A 211 -9.88 13.74 -17.73
CA HIS A 211 -9.41 13.65 -19.13
C HIS A 211 -8.29 12.63 -19.29
N VAL A 212 -7.36 12.56 -18.33
CA VAL A 212 -6.32 11.52 -18.32
C VAL A 212 -6.97 10.14 -18.20
N GLY A 213 -7.94 9.98 -17.29
CA GLY A 213 -8.66 8.70 -17.13
C GLY A 213 -9.42 8.29 -18.40
N LEU A 214 -10.10 9.25 -19.04
CA LEU A 214 -10.80 9.03 -20.31
C LEU A 214 -9.82 8.60 -21.42
N LYS A 215 -8.73 9.33 -21.62
CA LYS A 215 -7.80 9.09 -22.74
C LYS A 215 -7.00 7.81 -22.58
N ALA A 216 -6.62 7.47 -21.36
CA ALA A 216 -5.98 6.20 -21.05
C ALA A 216 -6.93 5.03 -21.37
N ALA A 217 -8.17 5.08 -20.88
CA ALA A 217 -9.14 4.03 -21.15
C ALA A 217 -9.56 3.98 -22.64
N GLU A 218 -9.68 5.11 -23.33
CA GLU A 218 -9.87 5.14 -24.79
C GLU A 218 -8.73 4.46 -25.56
N SER A 219 -7.54 4.36 -24.97
CA SER A 219 -6.38 3.68 -25.56
C SER A 219 -6.22 2.23 -25.08
N GLY A 220 -7.17 1.71 -24.30
CA GLY A 220 -7.18 0.34 -23.79
C GLY A 220 -6.51 0.15 -22.42
N HIS A 221 -5.93 1.22 -21.85
CA HIS A 221 -5.19 1.12 -20.60
C HIS A 221 -6.11 0.96 -19.39
N LEU A 222 -5.68 0.13 -18.43
CA LEU A 222 -6.32 0.02 -17.13
C LEU A 222 -6.05 1.26 -16.29
N VAL A 223 -7.11 1.90 -15.80
CA VAL A 223 -7.02 3.03 -14.85
C VAL A 223 -7.18 2.52 -13.43
N VAL A 224 -6.16 2.72 -12.60
CA VAL A 224 -6.14 2.37 -11.17
C VAL A 224 -6.27 3.61 -10.31
N SER A 225 -7.14 3.60 -9.30
CA SER A 225 -7.20 4.69 -8.32
C SER A 225 -7.82 4.21 -7.00
N GLY A 226 -7.99 5.12 -6.03
CA GLY A 226 -8.40 4.80 -4.67
C GLY A 226 -9.89 4.90 -4.38
N GLY A 227 -10.72 5.26 -5.35
CA GLY A 227 -12.16 5.46 -5.16
C GLY A 227 -12.55 6.63 -4.22
N ALA A 228 -11.61 7.48 -3.80
CA ALA A 228 -11.89 8.62 -2.94
C ALA A 228 -12.68 9.73 -3.66
N MET A 229 -13.11 10.76 -2.92
CA MET A 229 -13.63 11.99 -3.55
C MET A 229 -12.55 12.68 -4.40
N GLY A 230 -12.97 13.66 -5.21
CA GLY A 230 -12.05 14.51 -5.95
C GLY A 230 -11.40 13.77 -7.11
N ALA A 231 -10.07 13.80 -7.18
CA ALA A 231 -9.32 13.28 -8.32
C ALA A 231 -9.61 11.80 -8.62
N ASP A 232 -9.58 10.94 -7.60
CA ASP A 232 -9.81 9.50 -7.76
C ASP A 232 -11.18 9.20 -8.43
N ALA A 233 -12.27 9.79 -7.90
CA ALA A 233 -13.59 9.64 -8.49
C ALA A 233 -13.67 10.15 -9.94
N ASN A 234 -13.01 11.28 -10.24
CA ASN A 234 -13.02 11.85 -11.58
C ASN A 234 -12.22 11.00 -12.57
N ALA A 235 -11.10 10.40 -12.14
CA ALA A 235 -10.34 9.44 -12.93
C ALA A 235 -11.17 8.23 -13.33
N HIS A 236 -11.88 7.62 -12.37
CA HIS A 236 -12.77 6.49 -12.66
C HIS A 236 -13.93 6.90 -13.57
N TRP A 237 -14.58 8.05 -13.32
CA TRP A 237 -15.64 8.54 -14.21
C TRP A 237 -15.15 8.86 -15.62
N GLY A 238 -13.89 9.30 -15.76
CA GLY A 238 -13.24 9.45 -17.05
C GLY A 238 -13.11 8.11 -17.76
N ALA A 239 -12.54 7.11 -17.07
CA ALA A 239 -12.37 5.77 -17.61
C ALA A 239 -13.70 5.13 -18.05
N LEU A 240 -14.74 5.24 -17.21
CA LEU A 240 -16.09 4.72 -17.50
C LEU A 240 -16.83 5.48 -18.62
N ALA A 241 -16.36 6.67 -18.98
CA ALA A 241 -16.92 7.44 -20.10
C ALA A 241 -16.24 7.09 -21.44
N ALA A 242 -15.16 6.31 -21.43
CA ALA A 242 -14.47 5.90 -22.64
C ALA A 242 -15.37 5.05 -23.50
N THR A 243 -15.56 5.48 -24.74
CA THR A 243 -16.31 4.74 -25.75
C THR A 243 -15.48 4.70 -27.04
N ARG A 244 -15.40 3.52 -27.65
CA ARG A 244 -14.71 3.33 -28.93
C ARG A 244 -15.65 2.54 -29.85
N PRO A 245 -16.39 3.21 -30.74
CA PRO A 245 -17.20 2.52 -31.74
C PRO A 245 -16.35 1.77 -32.77
N TYR A 246 -15.13 2.25 -33.01
CA TYR A 246 -14.13 1.64 -33.88
C TYR A 246 -12.77 1.60 -33.15
N GLY A 247 -12.04 0.50 -33.28
CA GLY A 247 -10.74 0.30 -32.62
C GLY A 247 -10.81 -0.66 -31.42
N PRO A 248 -9.73 -0.71 -30.61
CA PRO A 248 -9.67 -1.61 -29.47
C PRO A 248 -10.73 -1.28 -28.43
N ARG A 249 -11.16 -2.30 -27.68
CA ARG A 249 -12.14 -2.13 -26.60
C ARG A 249 -11.59 -1.15 -25.56
N PRO A 250 -12.45 -0.32 -24.94
CA PRO A 250 -11.99 0.61 -23.91
C PRO A 250 -11.39 -0.16 -22.72
N GLY A 251 -10.35 0.43 -22.14
CA GLY A 251 -9.71 -0.03 -20.94
C GLY A 251 -10.66 0.00 -19.74
N ARG A 252 -10.35 -0.83 -18.75
CA ARG A 252 -11.16 -1.01 -17.54
C ARG A 252 -10.69 -0.04 -16.44
N THR A 253 -11.35 -0.10 -15.28
CA THR A 253 -10.89 0.63 -14.10
C THR A 253 -10.98 -0.18 -12.81
N VAL A 254 -10.02 0.03 -11.91
CA VAL A 254 -9.90 -0.68 -10.63
C VAL A 254 -9.79 0.31 -9.48
N ALA A 255 -10.69 0.20 -8.49
CA ALA A 255 -10.67 0.99 -7.27
C ALA A 255 -10.10 0.21 -6.09
N VAL A 256 -9.10 0.76 -5.39
CA VAL A 256 -8.42 0.12 -4.25
C VAL A 256 -8.86 0.75 -2.93
N PHE A 257 -9.39 -0.05 -2.01
CA PHE A 257 -9.99 0.41 -0.75
C PHE A 257 -9.03 0.29 0.44
N ALA A 258 -9.14 1.26 1.35
CA ALA A 258 -8.34 1.33 2.58
C ALA A 258 -8.91 0.50 3.75
N GLY A 259 -10.10 -0.05 3.59
CA GLY A 259 -10.72 -0.99 4.51
C GLY A 259 -11.16 -2.24 3.75
N GLY A 260 -11.79 -3.17 4.45
CA GLY A 260 -12.48 -4.28 3.82
C GLY A 260 -13.64 -3.82 2.95
N LEU A 261 -14.03 -4.65 1.99
CA LEU A 261 -15.10 -4.31 1.03
C LEU A 261 -16.50 -4.23 1.66
N GLY A 262 -16.68 -4.67 2.91
CA GLY A 262 -17.87 -4.38 3.71
C GLY A 262 -17.99 -2.92 4.16
N HIS A 263 -16.88 -2.18 4.14
CA HIS A 263 -16.80 -0.76 4.55
C HIS A 263 -16.36 0.16 3.41
N MET A 264 -16.71 -0.16 2.17
CA MET A 264 -16.39 0.69 1.02
C MET A 264 -16.91 2.12 1.22
N GLY A 265 -16.02 3.08 0.98
CA GLY A 265 -16.31 4.49 1.15
C GLY A 265 -15.49 5.36 0.19
N PRO A 266 -15.91 6.63 0.01
CA PRO A 266 -17.03 7.29 0.69
C PRO A 266 -18.40 6.87 0.14
N ARG A 267 -19.47 6.97 0.97
CA ARG A 267 -20.85 6.62 0.57
C ARG A 267 -21.35 7.43 -0.64
N SER A 268 -20.90 8.66 -0.80
CA SER A 268 -21.21 9.52 -1.95
C SER A 268 -20.80 8.92 -3.29
N ASN A 269 -19.80 8.01 -3.30
CA ASN A 269 -19.32 7.35 -4.50
C ASN A 269 -19.98 5.97 -4.76
N GLN A 270 -21.04 5.60 -4.04
CA GLN A 270 -21.70 4.30 -4.26
C GLN A 270 -22.17 4.08 -5.71
N ARG A 271 -22.69 5.12 -6.38
CA ARG A 271 -23.07 5.04 -7.80
C ARG A 271 -21.87 4.77 -8.69
N LEU A 272 -20.74 5.39 -8.39
CA LEU A 272 -19.48 5.16 -9.11
C LEU A 272 -19.03 3.72 -8.93
N PHE A 273 -19.01 3.20 -7.70
CA PHE A 273 -18.56 1.83 -7.42
C PHE A 273 -19.39 0.79 -8.16
N ARG A 274 -20.72 0.95 -8.19
CA ARG A 274 -21.60 0.08 -8.99
C ARG A 274 -21.32 0.20 -10.49
N ALA A 275 -21.03 1.40 -10.99
CA ALA A 275 -20.68 1.60 -12.39
C ALA A 275 -19.36 0.90 -12.77
N ILE A 276 -18.36 0.93 -11.87
CA ILE A 276 -17.09 0.20 -12.03
C ILE A 276 -17.37 -1.31 -12.19
N GLU A 277 -18.16 -1.89 -11.29
CA GLU A 277 -18.52 -3.32 -11.36
C GLU A 277 -19.28 -3.65 -12.66
N ASN A 278 -20.30 -2.85 -12.99
CA ASN A 278 -21.19 -3.10 -14.13
C ASN A 278 -20.49 -2.99 -15.49
N GLN A 279 -19.38 -2.25 -15.57
CA GLN A 279 -18.60 -2.08 -16.81
C GLN A 279 -17.35 -2.98 -16.84
N GLY A 280 -17.33 -4.06 -16.06
CA GLY A 280 -16.24 -5.05 -16.08
C GLY A 280 -14.94 -4.57 -15.41
N GLY A 281 -15.02 -3.53 -14.58
CA GLY A 281 -13.95 -3.14 -13.66
C GLY A 281 -13.99 -3.93 -12.35
N ALA A 282 -13.12 -3.57 -11.40
CA ALA A 282 -13.08 -4.22 -10.09
C ALA A 282 -12.93 -3.24 -8.92
N LEU A 283 -13.48 -3.64 -7.78
CA LEU A 283 -13.31 -3.00 -6.47
C LEU A 283 -12.49 -3.96 -5.62
N ILE A 284 -11.32 -3.55 -5.11
CA ILE A 284 -10.40 -4.47 -4.42
C ILE A 284 -9.94 -3.97 -3.06
N SER A 285 -9.58 -4.91 -2.19
CA SER A 285 -8.91 -4.65 -0.91
C SER A 285 -7.94 -5.77 -0.57
N GLU A 286 -6.86 -5.43 0.13
CA GLU A 286 -5.97 -6.42 0.75
C GLU A 286 -6.44 -6.85 2.15
N LEU A 287 -7.51 -6.23 2.67
CA LEU A 287 -8.00 -6.45 4.03
C LEU A 287 -9.28 -7.28 4.00
N CYS A 288 -9.47 -8.10 5.04
CA CYS A 288 -10.69 -8.89 5.18
C CYS A 288 -11.96 -8.00 5.13
N PRO A 289 -13.10 -8.51 4.63
CA PRO A 289 -14.27 -7.69 4.30
C PRO A 289 -14.78 -6.76 5.40
N ASP A 290 -14.71 -7.19 6.66
CA ASP A 290 -15.22 -6.45 7.82
C ASP A 290 -14.19 -5.49 8.44
N THR A 291 -13.04 -5.30 7.79
CA THR A 291 -11.97 -4.46 8.32
C THR A 291 -12.32 -2.97 8.19
N ILE A 292 -12.44 -2.27 9.30
CA ILE A 292 -12.82 -0.85 9.35
C ILE A 292 -11.72 0.04 8.74
N PRO A 293 -12.04 1.03 7.88
CA PRO A 293 -11.05 1.97 7.37
C PRO A 293 -10.55 2.92 8.47
N GLU A 294 -9.23 3.03 8.60
CA GLU A 294 -8.54 3.92 9.55
C GLU A 294 -7.57 4.84 8.81
N ALA A 295 -7.21 5.99 9.41
CA ALA A 295 -6.32 6.98 8.80
C ALA A 295 -5.02 6.37 8.25
N ARG A 296 -4.35 5.51 9.03
CA ARG A 296 -3.12 4.82 8.61
C ARG A 296 -3.33 3.94 7.38
N ARG A 297 -4.47 3.26 7.27
CA ARG A 297 -4.74 2.30 6.19
C ARG A 297 -4.93 2.98 4.83
N PHE A 298 -5.32 4.26 4.80
CA PHE A 298 -5.32 5.04 3.56
C PHE A 298 -3.92 5.21 2.98
N LEU A 299 -2.90 5.39 3.82
CA LEU A 299 -1.50 5.47 3.38
C LEU A 299 -0.97 4.09 2.98
N LEU A 300 -1.31 3.05 3.74
CA LEU A 300 -0.92 1.68 3.43
C LEU A 300 -1.46 1.23 2.06
N ARG A 301 -2.74 1.51 1.78
CA ARG A 301 -3.36 1.15 0.52
C ARG A 301 -2.70 1.81 -0.70
N ASN A 302 -2.12 3.00 -0.54
CA ASN A 302 -1.55 3.73 -1.68
C ASN A 302 -0.37 2.99 -2.32
N ARG A 303 0.36 2.16 -1.57
CA ARG A 303 1.44 1.33 -2.12
C ARG A 303 0.90 0.31 -3.14
N ILE A 304 -0.33 -0.18 -2.94
CA ILE A 304 -0.98 -1.12 -3.87
C ILE A 304 -1.33 -0.39 -5.16
N ILE A 305 -1.87 0.83 -5.07
CA ILE A 305 -2.15 1.66 -6.25
C ILE A 305 -0.87 1.90 -7.06
N ALA A 306 0.22 2.27 -6.37
CA ALA A 306 1.51 2.49 -7.00
C ALA A 306 2.09 1.20 -7.62
N ALA A 307 2.00 0.08 -6.91
CA ALA A 307 2.54 -1.21 -7.37
C ALA A 307 1.81 -1.75 -8.60
N LEU A 308 0.48 -1.60 -8.67
CA LEU A 308 -0.33 -2.01 -9.82
C LEU A 308 -0.04 -1.19 -11.08
N ALA A 309 0.48 0.03 -10.92
CA ALA A 309 0.72 0.93 -12.04
C ALA A 309 2.14 0.80 -12.60
N HIS A 310 2.27 1.09 -13.89
CA HIS A 310 3.55 1.37 -14.54
C HIS A 310 3.88 2.86 -14.50
N SER A 311 2.86 3.71 -14.73
CA SER A 311 2.96 5.16 -14.62
C SER A 311 1.90 5.71 -13.67
N VAL A 312 2.24 6.77 -12.94
CA VAL A 312 1.38 7.41 -11.93
C VAL A 312 1.24 8.89 -12.25
N VAL A 313 0.00 9.34 -12.46
CA VAL A 313 -0.33 10.76 -12.68
C VAL A 313 -0.93 11.36 -11.41
N VAL A 314 -0.27 12.39 -10.88
CA VAL A 314 -0.78 13.23 -9.81
C VAL A 314 -1.51 14.42 -10.42
N ALA A 315 -2.85 14.34 -10.47
CA ALA A 315 -3.68 15.32 -11.18
C ALA A 315 -3.73 16.71 -10.51
N GLN A 316 -3.75 16.74 -9.18
CA GLN A 316 -3.62 17.96 -8.38
C GLN A 316 -3.38 17.59 -6.92
N ALA A 317 -2.42 18.21 -6.27
CA ALA A 317 -2.09 17.93 -4.87
C ALA A 317 -1.48 19.17 -4.19
N ARG A 318 -2.02 19.50 -3.01
CA ARG A 318 -1.42 20.47 -2.09
C ARG A 318 -0.19 19.90 -1.39
N HIS A 319 0.61 20.77 -0.79
CA HIS A 319 1.66 20.38 0.14
C HIS A 319 1.04 19.52 1.27
N ARG A 320 1.63 18.35 1.55
CA ARG A 320 1.11 17.31 2.48
C ARG A 320 -0.20 16.62 2.06
N SER A 321 -0.50 16.55 0.77
CA SER A 321 -1.58 15.70 0.27
C SER A 321 -1.24 14.21 0.38
N GLY A 322 -2.21 13.36 0.72
CA GLY A 322 -2.05 11.91 0.71
C GLY A 322 -1.69 11.33 -0.67
N ALA A 323 -2.02 12.03 -1.76
CA ALA A 323 -1.61 11.62 -3.11
C ALA A 323 -0.09 11.64 -3.31
N LEU A 324 0.64 12.49 -2.55
CA LEU A 324 2.09 12.53 -2.59
C LEU A 324 2.72 11.24 -2.06
N ASN A 325 2.04 10.56 -1.13
CA ASN A 325 2.49 9.25 -0.65
C ASN A 325 2.44 8.19 -1.75
N THR A 326 1.42 8.20 -2.62
CA THR A 326 1.40 7.31 -3.80
C THR A 326 2.54 7.62 -4.75
N ALA A 327 2.84 8.91 -5.00
CA ALA A 327 3.96 9.32 -5.84
C ALA A 327 5.32 8.87 -5.26
N SER A 328 5.51 8.95 -3.94
CA SER A 328 6.70 8.43 -3.27
C SER A 328 6.84 6.91 -3.46
N TRP A 329 5.77 6.14 -3.23
CA TRP A 329 5.78 4.70 -3.48
C TRP A 329 6.09 4.37 -4.94
N ALA A 330 5.51 5.10 -5.87
CA ALA A 330 5.74 4.93 -7.30
C ALA A 330 7.22 5.13 -7.65
N ALA A 331 7.83 6.23 -7.19
CA ALA A 331 9.25 6.49 -7.40
C ALA A 331 10.15 5.40 -6.79
N GLU A 332 9.85 4.94 -5.57
CA GLU A 332 10.59 3.85 -4.92
C GLU A 332 10.51 2.51 -5.69
N LEU A 333 9.37 2.23 -6.31
CA LEU A 333 9.13 1.04 -7.12
C LEU A 333 9.63 1.19 -8.58
N GLY A 334 10.33 2.28 -8.90
CA GLY A 334 10.82 2.57 -10.25
C GLY A 334 9.71 2.83 -11.27
N ARG A 335 8.56 3.33 -10.83
CA ARG A 335 7.44 3.72 -11.71
C ARG A 335 7.63 5.15 -12.19
N GLU A 336 7.18 5.42 -13.40
CA GLU A 336 7.18 6.77 -13.93
C GLU A 336 6.14 7.61 -13.20
N VAL A 337 6.54 8.76 -12.67
CA VAL A 337 5.64 9.68 -11.98
C VAL A 337 5.49 10.94 -12.79
N TYR A 338 4.26 11.33 -13.07
CA TYR A 338 3.90 12.58 -13.72
C TYR A 338 3.07 13.43 -12.76
N ALA A 339 3.26 14.74 -12.80
CA ALA A 339 2.46 15.67 -12.02
C ALA A 339 1.95 16.80 -12.90
N ALA A 340 0.66 17.14 -12.73
CA ALA A 340 0.08 18.26 -13.46
C ALA A 340 0.58 19.58 -12.87
N PRO A 341 1.24 20.44 -13.67
CA PRO A 341 1.68 21.75 -13.19
C PRO A 341 0.46 22.61 -12.83
N GLY A 342 0.65 23.63 -12.02
CA GLY A 342 -0.39 24.64 -11.79
C GLY A 342 0.20 25.98 -11.39
N SER A 343 -0.67 26.98 -11.26
CA SER A 343 -0.27 28.32 -10.81
C SER A 343 0.55 28.23 -9.52
N ILE A 344 1.68 28.95 -9.48
CA ILE A 344 2.58 28.99 -8.32
C ILE A 344 1.92 29.61 -7.08
N ASP A 345 0.92 30.46 -7.29
CA ASP A 345 0.15 31.11 -6.21
C ASP A 345 -1.05 30.27 -5.75
N ASN A 346 -1.34 29.14 -6.43
CA ASN A 346 -2.42 28.26 -6.02
C ASN A 346 -1.93 27.21 -5.00
N PRO A 347 -2.32 27.29 -3.72
CA PRO A 347 -1.89 26.34 -2.70
C PRO A 347 -2.29 24.89 -3.02
N GLU A 348 -3.35 24.68 -3.81
CA GLU A 348 -3.82 23.35 -4.19
C GLU A 348 -2.90 22.60 -5.16
N ASN A 349 -1.98 23.31 -5.83
CA ASN A 349 -1.01 22.74 -6.78
C ASN A 349 0.42 22.66 -6.23
N THR A 350 0.68 23.24 -5.05
CA THR A 350 2.01 23.30 -4.44
C THR A 350 2.71 21.96 -4.35
N GLY A 351 1.98 20.86 -4.08
CA GLY A 351 2.54 19.52 -4.02
C GLY A 351 2.98 18.99 -5.39
N CYS A 352 2.18 19.23 -6.44
CA CYS A 352 2.55 18.85 -7.82
C CYS A 352 3.78 19.63 -8.30
N ASN A 353 3.76 20.96 -8.14
CA ASN A 353 4.88 21.81 -8.53
C ASN A 353 6.16 21.43 -7.77
N ARG A 354 6.04 21.06 -6.48
CA ARG A 354 7.18 20.58 -5.68
C ARG A 354 7.73 19.25 -6.18
N LEU A 355 6.88 18.28 -6.53
CA LEU A 355 7.34 17.00 -7.10
C LEU A 355 8.14 17.22 -8.39
N ILE A 356 7.68 18.12 -9.26
CA ILE A 356 8.37 18.48 -10.51
C ILE A 356 9.72 19.13 -10.19
N HIS A 357 9.72 20.15 -9.33
CA HIS A 357 10.94 20.87 -8.94
C HIS A 357 12.00 19.95 -8.30
N GLU A 358 11.59 18.97 -7.50
CA GLU A 358 12.49 18.01 -6.85
C GLU A 358 12.96 16.88 -7.79
N GLY A 359 12.55 16.87 -9.06
CA GLY A 359 12.88 15.79 -10.01
C GLY A 359 12.22 14.45 -9.66
N LYS A 360 11.21 14.45 -8.78
CA LYS A 360 10.46 13.25 -8.38
C LYS A 360 9.28 12.94 -9.30
N ALA A 361 8.91 13.89 -10.16
CA ALA A 361 7.90 13.70 -11.19
C ALA A 361 8.30 14.45 -12.47
N MET A 362 7.99 13.86 -13.61
CA MET A 362 7.97 14.53 -14.89
C MET A 362 6.75 15.45 -14.96
N ILE A 363 6.88 16.54 -15.71
CA ILE A 363 5.76 17.44 -15.94
C ILE A 363 4.74 16.77 -16.87
N LEU A 364 3.46 16.78 -16.48
CA LEU A 364 2.38 16.39 -17.38
C LEU A 364 2.11 17.56 -18.35
N ILE A 365 2.49 17.39 -19.61
CA ILE A 365 2.37 18.44 -20.64
C ILE A 365 0.94 18.57 -21.20
N SER A 366 0.16 17.50 -21.16
CA SER A 366 -1.21 17.45 -21.70
C SER A 366 -2.06 16.46 -20.93
N ALA A 367 -3.33 16.83 -20.67
CA ALA A 367 -4.32 15.91 -20.12
C ALA A 367 -5.07 15.13 -21.22
N THR A 368 -4.88 15.49 -22.49
CA THR A 368 -5.60 14.92 -23.63
C THR A 368 -4.71 14.11 -24.57
N ASP A 369 -3.40 14.30 -24.50
CA ASP A 369 -2.38 13.51 -25.19
C ASP A 369 -1.53 12.81 -24.12
N LEU A 370 -1.53 11.48 -24.17
CA LEU A 370 -0.85 10.61 -23.20
C LEU A 370 0.26 9.79 -23.86
N SER A 371 0.75 10.19 -25.04
CA SER A 371 1.83 9.48 -25.73
C SER A 371 3.12 9.35 -24.89
N ASP A 372 3.40 10.33 -24.04
CA ASP A 372 4.53 10.30 -23.10
C ASP A 372 4.24 9.51 -21.82
N VAL A 373 2.98 9.18 -21.52
CA VAL A 373 2.55 8.57 -20.24
C VAL A 373 2.10 7.12 -20.41
N CYS A 374 1.54 6.81 -21.57
CA CYS A 374 0.95 5.52 -21.93
C CYS A 374 1.67 4.96 -23.15
N HIS A 375 1.86 3.64 -23.15
CA HIS A 375 2.32 2.93 -24.34
C HIS A 375 1.25 2.90 -25.44
N ALA A 376 1.60 2.37 -26.61
CA ALA A 376 0.69 2.28 -27.76
C ALA A 376 -0.67 1.65 -27.39
N ALA A 377 -1.73 2.14 -28.03
CA ALA A 377 -3.09 1.66 -27.79
C ALA A 377 -3.22 0.16 -28.07
N HIS A 378 -3.98 -0.56 -27.26
CA HIS A 378 -4.10 -2.00 -27.33
C HIS A 378 -5.50 -2.47 -26.90
N ASP A 379 -5.87 -3.70 -27.28
CA ASP A 379 -7.05 -4.34 -26.69
C ASP A 379 -6.76 -4.77 -25.26
N PRO A 380 -7.75 -4.68 -24.33
CA PRO A 380 -7.63 -5.24 -23.01
C PRO A 380 -7.32 -6.74 -23.07
N CYS A 381 -6.25 -7.13 -22.38
CA CYS A 381 -5.81 -8.51 -22.28
C CYS A 381 -6.88 -9.35 -21.55
N LEU A 382 -6.96 -10.63 -21.93
CA LEU A 382 -7.76 -11.61 -21.21
C LEU A 382 -6.81 -12.54 -20.44
N PRO A 383 -7.15 -12.97 -19.22
CA PRO A 383 -6.37 -13.96 -18.51
C PRO A 383 -6.32 -15.25 -19.34
N GLU A 384 -5.12 -15.80 -19.53
CA GLU A 384 -4.98 -17.08 -20.20
C GLU A 384 -5.71 -18.16 -19.41
N SER A 385 -6.57 -18.93 -20.07
CA SER A 385 -7.21 -20.09 -19.42
C SER A 385 -6.14 -21.13 -19.11
N PRO A 386 -6.11 -21.69 -17.88
CA PRO A 386 -5.20 -22.79 -17.55
C PRO A 386 -5.67 -24.06 -18.26
N GLY A 387 -5.35 -24.20 -19.55
CA GLY A 387 -5.91 -25.29 -20.37
C GLY A 387 -5.44 -25.40 -21.82
N LYS A 388 -4.56 -24.52 -22.31
CA LYS A 388 -3.85 -24.72 -23.58
C LYS A 388 -2.42 -24.23 -23.48
N ARG A 389 -1.56 -25.03 -22.85
CA ARG A 389 -0.17 -25.08 -23.31
C ARG A 389 -0.23 -25.78 -24.66
N ASP A 390 -0.32 -25.01 -25.74
CA ASP A 390 0.01 -25.54 -27.05
C ASP A 390 1.41 -26.17 -26.93
N ARG A 391 1.51 -27.44 -27.32
CA ARG A 391 2.76 -28.20 -27.39
C ARG A 391 3.62 -27.70 -28.55
N GLN A 392 3.83 -26.40 -28.70
CA GLN A 392 4.74 -25.84 -29.68
C GLN A 392 5.57 -24.72 -29.03
N SER A 393 6.88 -24.82 -29.27
CA SER A 393 8.00 -24.02 -28.75
C SER A 393 8.36 -24.19 -27.27
N THR A 394 8.96 -25.33 -26.93
CA THR A 394 10.12 -25.29 -26.03
C THR A 394 11.24 -24.52 -26.73
N PRO A 395 11.77 -23.41 -26.16
CA PRO A 395 13.10 -22.94 -26.55
C PRO A 395 14.07 -24.05 -26.16
N ALA A 396 14.88 -24.51 -27.10
CA ALA A 396 15.95 -25.45 -26.81
C ALA A 396 16.84 -24.86 -25.67
N PRO A 397 17.28 -25.68 -24.70
CA PRO A 397 18.18 -25.20 -23.66
C PRO A 397 19.44 -24.61 -24.31
N ALA A 398 19.78 -23.39 -23.93
CA ALA A 398 21.02 -22.75 -24.36
C ALA A 398 22.21 -23.69 -24.02
N PRO A 399 23.15 -23.89 -24.96
CA PRO A 399 24.32 -24.72 -24.67
C PRO A 399 25.11 -24.09 -23.51
N PRO A 400 25.69 -24.90 -22.61
CA PRO A 400 26.48 -24.39 -21.50
C PRO A 400 27.67 -23.59 -22.02
N ALA A 401 27.93 -22.45 -21.39
CA ALA A 401 29.09 -21.62 -21.67
C ALA A 401 30.38 -22.46 -21.61
N PRO A 402 31.29 -22.35 -22.60
CA PRO A 402 32.51 -23.15 -22.61
C PRO A 402 33.39 -22.77 -21.42
N ALA A 403 33.91 -23.82 -20.78
CA ALA A 403 34.88 -23.73 -19.69
C ALA A 403 36.14 -23.00 -20.17
N ASN A 404 36.62 -22.10 -19.31
CA ASN A 404 37.84 -21.32 -19.49
C ASN A 404 39.07 -22.26 -19.61
N GLN A 405 39.45 -22.61 -20.84
CA GLN A 405 40.77 -23.16 -21.13
C GLN A 405 41.73 -21.99 -21.32
N ARG A 406 42.68 -21.91 -20.40
CA ARG A 406 43.90 -21.14 -20.57
C ARG A 406 44.60 -21.65 -21.82
N ASP A 407 44.75 -20.81 -22.83
CA ASP A 407 45.93 -20.93 -23.68
C ASP A 407 46.52 -19.57 -24.02
N ARG A 408 47.85 -19.54 -23.92
CA ARG A 408 48.72 -18.43 -24.25
C ARG A 408 48.80 -18.37 -25.77
N THR A 409 48.66 -17.19 -26.35
CA THR A 409 49.51 -16.77 -27.47
C THR A 409 49.33 -15.27 -27.74
N GLN A 410 50.45 -14.67 -28.08
CA GLN A 410 50.68 -13.25 -28.26
C GLN A 410 49.99 -12.72 -29.53
N GLY A 411 49.56 -11.46 -29.49
CA GLY A 411 49.15 -10.74 -30.70
C GLY A 411 48.84 -9.29 -30.37
N LYS A 412 49.77 -8.40 -30.70
CA LYS A 412 49.67 -6.94 -30.63
C LYS A 412 48.31 -6.45 -31.16
N GLU A 413 47.71 -5.47 -30.49
CA GLU A 413 47.38 -4.20 -31.13
C GLU A 413 47.00 -3.10 -30.14
N ARG A 414 47.25 -1.88 -30.61
CA ARG A 414 47.62 -0.64 -29.93
C ARG A 414 46.35 0.15 -29.60
N TRP A 415 46.16 0.51 -28.34
CA TRP A 415 45.11 1.45 -27.92
C TRP A 415 45.74 2.86 -27.86
N GLU A 416 45.25 3.77 -28.71
CA GLU A 416 45.61 5.20 -28.70
C GLU A 416 44.59 5.99 -27.87
N GLU A 417 45.08 6.77 -26.90
CA GLU A 417 44.33 7.83 -26.19
C GLU A 417 44.11 9.05 -27.09
N PRO A 418 42.98 9.76 -26.96
CA PRO A 418 42.91 11.16 -27.35
C PRO A 418 43.04 12.09 -26.13
N GLN A 419 44.14 12.83 -26.08
CA GLN A 419 44.34 14.00 -25.23
C GLN A 419 43.95 15.31 -25.95
N ALA A 420 43.19 16.14 -25.22
CA ALA A 420 43.34 17.60 -25.05
C ALA A 420 42.73 18.65 -26.02
N ALA A 421 42.44 19.80 -25.36
CA ALA A 421 42.23 21.19 -25.80
C ALA A 421 40.79 21.57 -26.22
N LEU A 422 40.03 22.48 -25.59
CA LEU A 422 40.28 23.67 -24.73
C LEU A 422 40.94 24.85 -25.46
N GLU A 423 40.13 25.81 -25.92
CA GLU A 423 40.42 27.25 -26.14
C GLU A 423 39.06 27.97 -26.33
N MET A 424 38.54 28.73 -25.36
CA MET A 424 38.80 30.15 -25.01
C MET A 424 38.37 31.18 -26.07
N ALA A 425 37.33 31.95 -25.75
CA ALA A 425 37.20 33.35 -26.13
C ALA A 425 36.35 34.11 -25.10
N GLY A 426 37.01 34.94 -24.30
CA GLY A 426 36.36 35.90 -23.40
C GLY A 426 36.11 37.25 -24.08
N SER A 427 35.21 38.03 -23.51
CA SER A 427 35.21 39.50 -23.67
C SER A 427 34.84 40.16 -22.35
N ARG A 428 35.65 41.15 -21.98
CA ARG A 428 35.65 41.93 -20.74
C ARG A 428 34.72 43.14 -20.88
N SER A 429 34.03 43.53 -19.79
CA SER A 429 33.67 44.92 -19.50
C SER A 429 33.29 45.02 -18.01
N ARG A 430 34.23 45.43 -17.15
CA ARG A 430 34.47 46.80 -16.64
C ARG A 430 33.57 47.14 -15.43
N THR A 431 34.23 47.15 -14.29
CA THR A 431 33.79 47.48 -12.94
C THR A 431 33.30 48.93 -12.80
N GLY A 432 32.10 49.09 -12.22
CA GLY A 432 31.64 50.30 -11.54
C GLY A 432 31.38 49.96 -10.08
N LYS A 433 32.12 50.63 -9.19
CA LYS A 433 32.23 50.41 -7.75
C LYS A 433 31.06 51.09 -7.03
N GLN A 434 30.28 50.37 -6.23
CA GLN A 434 29.57 50.97 -5.09
C GLN A 434 29.38 49.96 -3.96
N THR A 435 29.59 50.50 -2.76
CA THR A 435 29.87 49.90 -1.46
C THR A 435 28.65 49.32 -0.77
N GLY A 436 28.83 48.23 -0.02
CA GLY A 436 27.88 47.75 0.97
C GLY A 436 28.37 46.48 1.68
N ASP A 437 28.63 46.62 2.97
CA ASP A 437 29.08 45.58 3.91
C ASP A 437 28.29 44.27 3.85
N GLY A 438 28.96 43.15 4.17
CA GLY A 438 28.29 41.90 4.49
C GLY A 438 29.20 40.68 4.43
N SER A 439 29.83 40.36 5.56
CA SER A 439 30.57 39.14 5.85
C SER A 439 29.88 37.85 5.34
N GLY A 440 30.66 36.96 4.75
CA GLY A 440 30.21 35.66 4.27
C GLY A 440 29.66 34.73 5.36
N ALA A 441 28.65 33.94 4.98
CA ALA A 441 28.25 32.73 5.68
C ALA A 441 27.88 31.67 4.65
N GLN A 442 28.49 30.49 4.77
CA GLN A 442 28.17 29.28 4.03
C GLN A 442 26.69 28.91 4.24
N ALA A 443 25.96 28.66 3.15
CA ALA A 443 24.57 28.22 3.22
C ALA A 443 24.50 26.77 3.70
N SER A 444 24.19 26.61 4.99
CA SER A 444 23.85 25.36 5.66
C SER A 444 22.52 24.78 5.18
N ILE A 445 22.44 23.45 5.13
CA ILE A 445 21.22 22.64 4.97
C ILE A 445 20.17 23.14 6.00
N PRO A 446 18.89 23.36 5.62
CA PRO A 446 17.88 23.70 6.62
C PRO A 446 17.67 22.50 7.54
N GLU A 447 18.03 22.64 8.81
CA GLU A 447 17.62 21.70 9.87
C GLU A 447 16.09 21.59 9.87
N GLU A 448 15.57 20.37 9.94
CA GLU A 448 14.15 20.12 10.22
C GLU A 448 13.72 20.93 11.46
N PRO A 449 12.55 21.59 11.46
CA PRO A 449 12.11 22.35 12.62
C PRO A 449 11.91 21.40 13.79
N THR A 450 12.87 21.41 14.73
CA THR A 450 12.88 20.60 15.96
C THR A 450 11.89 21.12 17.01
N GLN A 451 11.22 22.25 16.74
CA GLN A 451 10.28 22.87 17.66
C GLN A 451 8.82 22.66 17.22
N PRO A 452 7.92 22.27 18.16
CA PRO A 452 6.52 22.07 17.86
C PRO A 452 5.86 23.40 17.44
N THR A 453 4.97 23.35 16.45
CA THR A 453 4.17 24.52 16.05
C THR A 453 3.27 25.01 17.19
N ASP A 454 2.79 26.24 17.15
CA ASP A 454 1.91 26.81 18.18
C ASP A 454 0.68 25.93 18.44
N ASP A 455 0.10 25.36 17.39
CA ASP A 455 -1.04 24.43 17.48
C ASP A 455 -0.66 23.12 18.18
N GLN A 456 0.53 22.59 17.91
CA GLN A 456 1.03 21.38 18.57
C GLN A 456 1.30 21.65 20.06
N ALA A 457 1.90 22.80 20.39
CA ALA A 457 2.14 23.21 21.78
C ALA A 457 0.81 23.40 22.55
N ARG A 458 -0.20 24.00 21.90
CA ARG A 458 -1.56 24.13 22.45
C ARG A 458 -2.20 22.77 22.70
N LEU A 459 -2.06 21.82 21.78
CA LEU A 459 -2.58 20.46 21.92
C LEU A 459 -1.92 19.72 23.09
N VAL A 460 -0.59 19.78 23.24
CA VAL A 460 0.12 19.19 24.40
C VAL A 460 -0.38 19.79 25.72
N LYS A 461 -0.60 21.11 25.77
CA LYS A 461 -1.14 21.78 26.95
C LYS A 461 -2.57 21.33 27.27
N ALA A 462 -3.40 21.08 26.26
CA ALA A 462 -4.75 20.55 26.43
C ALA A 462 -4.74 19.11 26.94
N ILE A 463 -3.89 18.24 26.38
CA ILE A 463 -3.72 16.85 26.83
C ILE A 463 -3.32 16.81 28.32
N ARG A 464 -2.33 17.61 28.71
CA ARG A 464 -1.90 17.72 30.12
C ARG A 464 -3.01 18.25 31.03
N ALA A 465 -3.86 19.15 30.52
CA ALA A 465 -5.00 19.67 31.28
C ALA A 465 -6.11 18.63 31.47
N CYS A 466 -6.39 17.76 30.49
CA CYS A 466 -7.28 16.62 30.65
C CYS A 466 -6.75 15.68 31.75
N GLN A 467 -5.47 15.30 31.66
CA GLN A 467 -4.81 14.42 32.64
C GLN A 467 -4.84 15.01 34.06
N ALA A 468 -4.56 16.31 34.22
CA ALA A 468 -4.62 16.98 35.51
C ALA A 468 -6.04 17.07 36.11
N ARG A 469 -7.07 16.99 35.27
CA ARG A 469 -8.49 16.99 35.68
C ARG A 469 -9.05 15.58 35.88
N GLY A 470 -8.26 14.53 35.65
CA GLY A 470 -8.73 13.14 35.68
C GLY A 470 -9.71 12.81 34.54
N ILE A 471 -9.72 13.61 33.47
CA ILE A 471 -10.58 13.42 32.30
C ILE A 471 -9.78 12.71 31.21
N GLU A 472 -10.41 11.77 30.52
CA GLU A 472 -9.81 11.09 29.37
C GLU A 472 -9.44 12.10 28.27
N ALA A 473 -8.20 12.04 27.79
CA ALA A 473 -7.68 12.92 26.75
C ALA A 473 -8.12 12.46 25.35
N SER A 474 -9.43 12.36 25.13
CA SER A 474 -10.04 12.09 23.81
C SER A 474 -10.05 13.35 22.94
N CYS A 475 -10.17 13.18 21.61
CA CYS A 475 -10.25 14.33 20.69
C CYS A 475 -11.45 15.24 20.98
N GLU A 476 -12.56 14.67 21.46
CA GLU A 476 -13.78 15.40 21.84
C GLU A 476 -13.54 16.27 23.08
N ASN A 477 -12.97 15.70 24.13
CA ASN A 477 -12.66 16.43 25.37
C ASN A 477 -11.60 17.51 25.14
N ILE A 478 -10.61 17.24 24.27
CA ILE A 478 -9.59 18.21 23.88
C ILE A 478 -10.19 19.36 23.07
N ALA A 479 -11.05 19.06 22.09
CA ALA A 479 -11.74 20.08 21.29
C ALA A 479 -12.61 20.98 22.18
N ALA A 480 -13.36 20.40 23.12
CA ALA A 480 -14.17 21.14 24.08
C ALA A 480 -13.31 22.04 24.99
N LEU A 481 -12.16 21.55 25.48
CA LEU A 481 -11.24 22.32 26.32
C LEU A 481 -10.60 23.51 25.57
N LEU A 482 -10.30 23.33 24.29
CA LEU A 482 -9.74 24.38 23.44
C LEU A 482 -10.79 25.41 23.03
N ALA A 483 -12.06 25.01 22.89
CA ALA A 483 -13.18 25.91 22.63
C ALA A 483 -13.40 26.94 23.76
N HIS A 484 -13.19 26.55 25.02
CA HIS A 484 -13.38 27.44 26.18
C HIS A 484 -12.26 28.47 26.40
N ARG A 485 -11.20 28.47 25.57
CA ARG A 485 -9.99 29.29 25.80
C ARG A 485 -9.63 30.25 24.67
N GLN A 486 -10.43 30.35 23.60
CA GLN A 486 -10.13 31.24 22.46
C GLN A 486 -10.98 32.50 22.42
N GLY A 487 -10.34 33.59 21.98
CA GLY A 487 -10.96 34.78 21.39
C GLY A 487 -10.73 34.81 19.88
N SER A 488 -11.65 35.47 19.18
CA SER A 488 -11.79 35.77 17.73
C SER A 488 -11.66 34.64 16.67
N ASP A 489 -10.94 33.55 16.91
CA ASP A 489 -10.95 32.38 16.02
C ASP A 489 -11.84 31.29 16.60
N GLY A 490 -12.79 30.80 15.81
CA GLY A 490 -13.80 29.81 16.26
C GLY A 490 -13.18 28.52 16.81
N PRO A 491 -13.96 27.72 17.57
CA PRO A 491 -13.45 26.52 18.21
C PRO A 491 -12.85 25.54 17.19
N PRO A 492 -11.68 24.93 17.47
CA PRO A 492 -11.09 23.96 16.57
C PRO A 492 -12.01 22.75 16.44
N SER A 493 -12.35 22.39 15.20
CA SER A 493 -13.16 21.19 14.93
C SER A 493 -12.44 19.94 15.44
N ILE A 494 -13.20 18.89 15.79
CA ILE A 494 -12.65 17.57 16.13
C ILE A 494 -11.71 17.08 15.01
N GLN A 495 -12.04 17.36 13.75
CA GLN A 495 -11.21 17.03 12.60
C GLN A 495 -9.85 17.74 12.61
N THR A 496 -9.80 19.00 13.06
CA THR A 496 -8.55 19.77 13.23
C THR A 496 -7.69 19.17 14.34
N VAL A 497 -8.31 18.82 15.48
CA VAL A 497 -7.63 18.15 16.60
C VAL A 497 -7.04 16.80 16.16
N MET A 498 -7.80 16.01 15.40
CA MET A 498 -7.33 14.72 14.86
C MET A 498 -6.17 14.88 13.88
N GLN A 499 -6.23 15.87 12.98
CA GLN A 499 -5.15 16.13 12.01
C GLN A 499 -3.84 16.53 12.71
N THR A 500 -3.93 17.44 13.69
CA THR A 500 -2.76 17.88 14.48
C THR A 500 -2.21 16.73 15.33
N ALA A 501 -3.09 15.96 15.99
CA ALA A 501 -2.69 14.79 16.78
C ALA A 501 -1.99 13.72 15.93
N GLY A 502 -2.52 13.38 14.75
CA GLY A 502 -1.89 12.43 13.83
C GLY A 502 -0.51 12.90 13.34
N SER A 503 -0.35 14.20 13.07
CA SER A 503 0.97 14.77 12.76
C SER A 503 1.94 14.69 13.94
N MET A 504 1.46 14.87 15.17
CA MET A 504 2.29 14.83 16.38
C MET A 504 2.69 13.41 16.77
N GLU A 505 1.84 12.41 16.52
CA GLU A 505 2.15 11.00 16.72
C GLU A 505 3.26 10.54 15.75
N LEU A 506 3.17 10.94 14.47
CA LEU A 506 4.22 10.69 13.48
C LEU A 506 5.56 11.32 13.85
N LEU A 507 5.53 12.48 14.51
CA LEU A 507 6.73 13.17 15.02
C LEU A 507 7.22 12.63 16.38
N GLY A 508 6.56 11.60 16.93
CA GLY A 508 6.91 11.01 18.23
C GLY A 508 6.71 11.94 19.42
N LEU A 509 5.85 12.95 19.30
CA LEU A 509 5.55 13.93 20.35
C LEU A 509 4.44 13.43 21.29
N ILE A 510 3.52 12.62 20.78
CA ILE A 510 2.41 11.99 21.52
C ILE A 510 2.25 10.53 21.10
N THR A 511 1.52 9.75 21.90
CA THR A 511 1.02 8.41 21.56
C THR A 511 -0.49 8.40 21.63
N ILE A 512 -1.14 7.67 20.72
CA ILE A 512 -2.58 7.47 20.72
C ILE A 512 -2.87 6.00 20.97
N VAL A 513 -3.47 5.68 22.12
CA VAL A 513 -3.84 4.30 22.47
C VAL A 513 -5.33 4.26 22.79
N GLY A 514 -6.09 3.48 22.02
CA GLY A 514 -7.55 3.36 22.22
C GLY A 514 -8.32 4.68 22.11
N GLY A 515 -7.81 5.66 21.36
CA GLY A 515 -8.41 6.99 21.22
C GLY A 515 -7.97 8.01 22.28
N VAL A 516 -7.14 7.60 23.25
CA VAL A 516 -6.58 8.46 24.30
C VAL A 516 -5.22 9.01 23.90
N LEU A 517 -5.07 10.33 23.91
CA LEU A 517 -3.81 11.01 23.60
C LEU A 517 -2.95 11.16 24.86
N ALA A 518 -1.67 10.79 24.78
CA ALA A 518 -0.70 10.98 25.86
C ALA A 518 0.62 11.59 25.34
N PRO A 519 1.26 12.53 26.05
CA PRO A 519 2.52 13.11 25.61
C PRO A 519 3.68 12.14 25.83
N VAL A 520 4.59 12.04 24.86
CA VAL A 520 5.81 11.23 25.00
C VAL A 520 6.80 11.98 25.90
N SER A 521 7.10 11.42 27.07
CA SER A 521 8.08 12.00 27.99
C SER A 521 9.49 11.82 27.42
N ARG A 522 10.07 12.88 26.83
CA ARG A 522 11.50 12.91 26.52
C ARG A 522 12.26 12.87 27.85
N ARG A 523 12.81 11.71 28.22
CA ARG A 523 13.86 11.65 29.25
C ARG A 523 14.98 12.57 28.79
N LYS A 524 15.22 13.66 29.51
CA LYS A 524 16.46 14.43 29.38
C LYS A 524 17.60 13.46 29.71
N THR A 525 18.28 12.94 28.70
CA THR A 525 19.65 12.46 28.87
C THR A 525 20.45 13.68 29.33
N LYS A 526 20.85 13.70 30.60
CA LYS A 526 21.87 14.61 31.10
C LYS A 526 23.13 14.31 30.30
N GLY A 527 23.45 15.18 29.34
CA GLY A 527 24.80 15.40 28.85
C GLY A 527 25.44 16.47 29.72
#